data_AF-A0A1B7V1K7-F1
#
_entry.id   AF-A0A1B7V1K7-F1
#
_cell.length_a   1.000
_cell.length_b   1.000
_cell.length_c   1.000
_cell.angle_alpha   90.00
_cell.angle_beta   90.00
_cell.angle_gamma   90.00
#
_symmetry.space_group_name_H-M   'P 1'
#
loop_
_entity.id
_entity.type
_entity.pdbx_description
1 polymer ?
#
loop_
_entity_poly.entity_id
_entity_poly.type
_entity_poly.pdbx_seq_one_letter_code
_entity_poly.pdbx_strand_id
1 'polypeptide(L)'
;MEVLPLPNNWQDIQPDVVYSSTYDLQVSFSDEQIKLGIRYDSKGKHLKAIAKGLVHPQGSSGLVDSQEKGYNLKSKVLGNGGDRRFHAKYVNGILHFPGFVTQH
;
A
#
# COMPACT_ATOMS: atom_id res chain seq x y z
N MET A 1 16.54 5.05 12.47
CA MET A 1 15.78 5.34 11.23
C MET A 1 14.70 6.33 11.62
N GLU A 2 14.62 7.45 10.92
CA GLU A 2 13.53 8.40 11.11
C GLU A 2 12.26 7.81 10.46
N VAL A 3 11.13 7.86 11.17
CA VAL A 3 9.85 7.36 10.68
C VAL A 3 8.96 8.56 10.40
N LEU A 4 8.61 8.76 9.13
CA LEU A 4 7.82 9.90 8.68
C LEU A 4 6.33 9.58 8.67
N PRO A 5 5.42 10.55 8.85
CA PRO A 5 4.00 10.31 8.59
C PRO A 5 3.78 9.97 7.12
N LEU A 6 2.96 8.96 6.81
CA LEU A 6 2.64 8.59 5.43
C LEU A 6 1.93 9.74 4.69
N PRO A 7 2.50 10.27 3.59
CA PRO A 7 1.85 11.27 2.75
C PRO A 7 0.50 10.79 2.17
N ASN A 8 -0.32 11.74 1.75
CA ASN A 8 -1.64 11.46 1.17
C ASN A 8 -1.65 11.44 -0.38
N ASN A 9 -0.51 11.74 -1.02
CA ASN A 9 -0.31 11.66 -2.47
C ASN A 9 0.96 10.88 -2.83
N TRP A 10 0.96 10.22 -3.97
CA TRP A 10 2.09 9.40 -4.43
C TRP A 10 3.32 10.23 -4.84
N GLN A 11 3.13 11.48 -5.27
CA GLN A 11 4.22 12.39 -5.67
C GLN A 11 5.11 12.79 -4.49
N ASP A 12 4.58 12.70 -3.26
CA ASP A 12 5.29 13.07 -2.04
C ASP A 12 5.99 11.86 -1.39
N ILE A 13 5.83 10.66 -1.96
CA ILE A 13 6.47 9.44 -1.49
C ILE A 13 7.86 9.33 -2.08
N GLN A 14 8.83 9.04 -1.24
CA GLN A 14 10.21 8.75 -1.62
C GLN A 14 10.45 7.23 -1.55
N PRO A 15 11.24 6.68 -2.49
CA PRO A 15 11.57 5.26 -2.49
C PRO A 15 12.38 4.88 -1.26
N ASP A 16 12.12 3.69 -0.72
CA ASP A 16 12.84 3.05 0.39
C ASP A 16 12.89 3.84 1.71
N VAL A 17 12.10 4.92 1.81
CA VAL A 17 11.81 5.63 3.05
C VAL A 17 10.72 4.89 3.83
N VAL A 18 10.89 4.83 5.16
CA VAL A 18 9.92 4.21 6.06
C VAL A 18 8.93 5.26 6.55
N TYR A 19 7.66 4.98 6.32
CA TYR A 19 6.55 5.81 6.76
C TYR A 19 5.74 5.07 7.83
N SER A 20 5.12 5.82 8.75
CA SER A 20 4.13 5.29 9.68
C SER A 20 2.71 5.55 9.15
N SER A 21 1.88 4.52 9.20
CA SER A 21 0.44 4.64 8.97
C SER A 21 -0.28 5.24 10.20
N THR A 22 -1.60 5.41 10.12
CA THR A 22 -2.42 5.91 11.23
C THR A 22 -2.46 4.97 12.45
N TYR A 23 -2.07 3.69 12.29
CA TYR A 23 -2.08 2.68 13.35
C TYR A 23 -0.66 2.13 13.62
N ASP A 24 0.36 2.97 13.49
CA ASP A 24 1.78 2.64 13.73
C ASP A 24 2.34 1.52 12.83
N LEU A 25 1.63 1.15 11.76
CA LEU A 25 2.15 0.19 10.79
C LEU A 25 3.22 0.88 9.94
N GLN A 26 4.44 0.37 10.01
CA GLN A 26 5.55 0.84 9.19
C GLN A 26 5.45 0.29 7.77
N VAL A 27 5.49 1.18 6.79
CA VAL A 27 5.39 0.87 5.37
C VAL A 27 6.53 1.51 4.58
N SER A 28 6.94 0.87 3.49
CA SER A 28 7.88 1.43 2.53
C SER A 28 7.50 1.04 1.11
N PHE A 29 8.01 1.78 0.13
CA PHE A 29 7.65 1.63 -1.27
C PHE A 29 8.90 1.58 -2.13
N SER A 30 8.94 0.67 -3.10
CA SER A 30 9.94 0.74 -4.16
C SER A 30 9.62 1.87 -5.14
N ASP A 31 10.61 2.29 -5.91
CA ASP A 31 10.42 3.24 -7.01
C ASP A 31 9.35 2.74 -8.02
N GLU A 32 9.34 1.44 -8.32
CA GLU A 32 8.33 0.84 -9.20
C GLU A 32 6.91 0.95 -8.61
N GLN A 33 6.76 0.74 -7.30
CA GLN A 33 5.47 0.91 -6.65
C GLN A 33 4.98 2.36 -6.71
N ILE A 34 5.88 3.33 -6.53
CA ILE A 34 5.53 4.75 -6.59
C ILE A 34 5.05 5.10 -8.00
N LYS A 35 5.76 4.65 -9.04
CA LYS A 35 5.33 4.83 -10.46
C LYS A 35 3.95 4.25 -10.72
N LEU A 36 3.68 3.04 -10.23
CA LEU A 36 2.37 2.39 -10.36
C LEU A 36 1.28 3.14 -9.59
N GLY A 37 1.59 3.66 -8.40
CA GLY A 37 0.70 4.50 -7.61
C GLY A 37 0.32 5.79 -8.34
N ILE A 38 1.30 6.50 -8.89
CA ILE A 38 1.07 7.71 -9.70
C ILE A 38 0.19 7.38 -10.92
N ARG A 39 0.44 6.25 -11.58
CA ARG A 39 -0.26 5.85 -12.81
C ARG A 39 -1.70 5.40 -12.58
N TYR A 40 -1.93 4.62 -11.52
CA TYR A 40 -3.20 3.89 -11.34
C TYR A 40 -4.02 4.35 -10.15
N ASP A 41 -3.44 5.07 -9.19
CA ASP A 41 -4.11 5.53 -7.97
C ASP A 41 -4.12 7.06 -7.89
N SER A 42 -4.57 7.72 -8.95
CA SER A 42 -4.60 9.19 -9.07
C SER A 42 -5.40 9.91 -7.98
N LYS A 43 -6.29 9.21 -7.27
CA LYS A 43 -7.08 9.73 -6.14
C LYS A 43 -6.54 9.33 -4.76
N GLY A 44 -5.38 8.65 -4.71
CA GLY A 44 -4.75 8.19 -3.48
C GLY A 44 -5.60 7.21 -2.67
N LYS A 45 -6.49 6.45 -3.32
CA LYS A 45 -7.38 5.48 -2.64
C LYS A 45 -6.57 4.32 -2.06
N HIS A 46 -5.61 3.80 -2.81
CA HIS A 46 -4.72 2.75 -2.31
C HIS A 46 -3.85 3.28 -1.18
N LEU A 47 -3.31 4.49 -1.32
CA LEU A 47 -2.51 5.12 -0.28
C LEU A 47 -3.32 5.32 1.02
N LYS A 48 -4.58 5.76 0.91
CA LYS A 48 -5.52 5.83 2.05
C LYS A 48 -5.84 4.47 2.66
N ALA A 49 -6.01 3.44 1.83
CA ALA A 49 -6.21 2.07 2.31
C ALA A 49 -4.98 1.56 3.07
N ILE A 50 -3.77 1.89 2.61
CA ILE A 50 -2.51 1.55 3.29
C ILE A 50 -2.40 2.33 4.61
N ALA A 51 -2.70 3.63 4.61
CA ALA A 51 -2.71 4.46 5.81
C ALA A 51 -3.68 3.92 6.89
N LYS A 52 -4.83 3.40 6.46
CA LYS A 52 -5.83 2.78 7.34
C LYS A 52 -5.39 1.42 7.92
N GLY A 53 -4.42 0.74 7.31
CA GLY A 53 -3.92 -0.53 7.82
C GLY A 53 -4.90 -1.70 7.62
N LEU A 54 -4.77 -2.73 8.47
CA LEU A 54 -5.54 -3.98 8.38
C LEU A 54 -7.04 -3.76 8.59
N VAL A 55 -7.85 -4.37 7.74
CA VAL A 55 -9.32 -4.30 7.83
C VAL A 55 -9.96 -5.67 7.54
N HIS A 56 -11.25 -5.78 7.89
CA HIS A 56 -12.02 -6.96 7.50
C HIS A 56 -12.09 -7.09 5.97
N PRO A 57 -11.95 -8.31 5.39
CA PRO A 57 -11.92 -8.50 3.95
C PRO A 57 -13.21 -8.07 3.23
N GLN A 58 -14.36 -8.09 3.88
CA GLN A 58 -15.64 -7.71 3.28
C GLN A 58 -16.05 -6.28 3.68
N GLY A 59 -16.62 -5.53 2.74
CA GLY A 59 -17.22 -4.21 2.98
C GLY A 59 -16.26 -3.06 3.29
N SER A 60 -14.94 -3.30 3.33
CA SER A 60 -13.96 -2.28 3.71
C SER A 60 -12.90 -2.03 2.63
N SER A 61 -12.40 -0.79 2.59
CA SER A 61 -11.11 -0.44 1.99
C SER A 61 -10.04 -0.43 3.08
N GLY A 62 -8.87 -0.99 2.79
CA GLY A 62 -7.75 -1.16 3.71
C GLY A 62 -6.77 -2.23 3.23
N LEU A 63 -5.93 -2.73 4.14
CA LEU A 63 -5.06 -3.89 3.90
C LEU A 63 -5.77 -5.18 4.28
N VAL A 64 -5.63 -6.19 3.43
CA VAL A 64 -6.17 -7.55 3.63
C VAL A 64 -5.11 -8.56 3.20
N ASP A 65 -5.27 -9.82 3.60
CA ASP A 65 -4.33 -10.87 3.23
C ASP A 65 -4.17 -11.02 1.72
N SER A 66 -2.91 -11.11 1.28
CA SER A 66 -2.56 -11.45 -0.10
C SER A 66 -2.76 -12.94 -0.33
N GLN A 67 -3.24 -13.30 -1.52
CA GLN A 67 -3.32 -14.70 -1.98
C GLN A 67 -2.15 -15.07 -2.91
N GLU A 68 -1.29 -14.08 -3.20
CA GLU A 68 -0.14 -14.23 -4.10
C GLU A 68 1.07 -14.75 -3.33
N LYS A 69 1.74 -15.76 -3.89
CA LYS A 69 2.91 -16.41 -3.26
C LYS A 69 4.03 -15.39 -3.01
N GLY A 70 4.54 -15.36 -1.78
CA GLY A 70 5.62 -14.46 -1.37
C GLY A 70 5.18 -13.05 -0.97
N TYR A 71 3.87 -12.82 -0.88
CA TYR A 71 3.27 -11.56 -0.40
C TYR A 71 2.40 -11.82 0.82
N ASN A 72 2.40 -10.87 1.76
CA ASN A 72 1.65 -10.98 3.01
C ASN A 72 0.31 -10.26 2.91
N LEU A 73 0.33 -8.99 2.48
CA LEU A 73 -0.86 -8.14 2.43
C LEU A 73 -1.05 -7.54 1.05
N LYS A 74 -2.27 -7.09 0.76
CA LYS A 74 -2.59 -6.30 -0.43
C LYS A 74 -3.53 -5.16 -0.08
N SER A 75 -3.39 -4.05 -0.80
CA SER A 75 -4.31 -2.92 -0.69
C SER A 75 -5.61 -3.22 -1.43
N LYS A 76 -6.71 -3.19 -0.70
CA LYS A 76 -8.07 -3.31 -1.22
C LYS A 76 -8.77 -1.97 -1.15
N VAL A 77 -9.28 -1.51 -2.29
CA VAL A 77 -10.13 -0.32 -2.40
C VAL A 77 -11.46 -0.71 -3.05
N LEU A 78 -12.53 -0.03 -2.65
CA LEU A 78 -13.89 -0.24 -3.16
C LEU A 78 -14.27 0.80 -4.23
N GLY A 79 -15.21 0.41 -5.10
CA GLY A 79 -15.72 1.25 -6.19
C GLY A 79 -14.69 1.49 -7.29
N ASN A 80 -14.85 2.58 -8.04
CA ASN A 80 -14.00 2.90 -9.19
C ASN A 80 -12.51 3.00 -8.80
N GLY A 81 -11.67 2.28 -9.55
CA GLY A 81 -10.23 2.11 -9.26
C GLY A 81 -9.92 0.93 -8.32
N GLY A 82 -10.91 0.12 -7.96
CA GLY A 82 -10.75 -1.10 -7.15
C GLY A 82 -10.49 -2.38 -7.95
N ASP A 83 -10.27 -2.25 -9.26
CA ASP A 83 -9.83 -3.32 -10.16
C ASP A 83 -8.39 -3.76 -9.88
N ARG A 84 -7.59 -2.91 -9.23
CA ARG A 84 -6.19 -3.22 -8.92
C ARG A 84 -5.97 -3.54 -7.45
N ARG A 85 -4.90 -4.29 -7.19
CA ARG A 85 -4.40 -4.60 -5.84
C ARG A 85 -2.90 -4.40 -5.83
N PHE A 86 -2.38 -3.55 -4.94
CA PHE A 86 -0.94 -3.44 -4.72
C PHE A 86 -0.55 -4.38 -3.59
N HIS A 87 0.37 -5.29 -3.86
CA HIS A 87 0.77 -6.33 -2.92
C HIS A 87 2.05 -5.92 -2.18
N ALA A 88 2.13 -6.30 -0.92
CA ALA A 88 3.26 -6.04 -0.05
C ALA A 88 3.72 -7.30 0.67
N LYS A 89 4.98 -7.28 1.10
CA LYS A 89 5.60 -8.34 1.89
C LYS A 89 6.36 -7.71 3.05
N TYR A 90 6.46 -8.43 4.16
CA TYR A 90 7.28 -7.98 5.28
C TYR A 90 8.75 -8.21 4.97
N VAL A 91 9.55 -7.14 5.10
CA VAL A 91 11.01 -7.15 5.01
C VAL A 91 11.54 -6.50 6.28
N ASN A 92 12.23 -7.27 7.12
CA ASN A 92 12.75 -6.80 8.42
C ASN A 92 11.67 -6.13 9.30
N GLY A 93 10.44 -6.65 9.28
CA GLY A 93 9.30 -6.10 10.04
C GLY A 93 8.58 -4.92 9.38
N ILE A 94 9.09 -4.38 8.27
CA ILE A 94 8.45 -3.29 7.52
C ILE A 94 7.60 -3.88 6.40
N LEU A 95 6.36 -3.38 6.25
CA LEU A 95 5.50 -3.79 5.14
C LEU A 95 5.93 -3.07 3.86
N HIS A 96 6.73 -3.75 3.04
CA HIS A 96 7.31 -3.19 1.83
C HIS A 96 6.45 -3.53 0.61
N PHE A 97 6.10 -2.51 -0.17
CA PHE A 97 5.42 -2.65 -1.45
C PHE A 97 6.44 -2.58 -2.60
N PRO A 98 6.77 -3.71 -3.26
CA PRO A 98 7.85 -3.76 -4.24
C PRO A 98 7.43 -3.39 -5.68
N GLY A 99 6.15 -3.08 -5.92
CA GLY A 99 5.63 -2.78 -7.26
C GLY A 99 4.94 -3.96 -7.94
N PHE A 100 4.46 -4.94 -7.17
CA PHE A 100 3.66 -6.04 -7.70
C PHE A 100 2.17 -5.74 -7.62
N VAL A 101 1.48 -5.88 -8.76
CA VAL A 101 0.08 -5.51 -8.92
C VAL A 101 -0.68 -6.61 -9.62
N THR A 102 -1.83 -6.97 -9.09
CA THR A 102 -2.82 -7.82 -9.77
C THR A 102 -4.03 -7.00 -10.19
N GLN A 103 -4.72 -7.47 -11.22
CA GLN A 103 -6.04 -6.99 -11.62
C GLN A 103 -7.08 -8.04 -11.22
N HIS A 104 -8.26 -7.56 -10.83
CA HIS A 104 -9.32 -8.37 -10.24
C HIS A 104 -10.67 -8.16 -10.92
#